data_AF-A0AAU9CNN8-F1
#
_entry.id   AF-A0AAU9CNN8-F1
#
_cell.length_a   1.000
_cell.length_b   1.000
_cell.length_c   1.000
_cell.angle_alpha   90.00
_cell.angle_beta   90.00
_cell.angle_gamma   90.00
#
_symmetry.space_group_name_H-M   'P 1'
#
loop_
_entity.id
_entity.type
_entity.pdbx_description
1 polymer ?
#
loop_
_entity_poly.entity_id
_entity_poly.type
_entity_poly.pdbx_seq_one_letter_code
_entity_poly.pdbx_strand_id
1 'polypeptide(L)'
;MTLVQSASQKRRVVQRGVARSHFHGFPDTTLFESGALPIADIAELAMREGQCTNPLYRVHRWFARRLGSQFRSILTGLSLDADEANRFWDTFLGEVPLDGAVVLDPFVGGGTSLVEAMRCGAHGRVTAGDCSPAVPTDPDVPD
;
A
#
# COMPACT_ATOMS: atom_id res chain seq x y z
N MET A 1 18.53 -54.06 17.90
CA MET A 1 17.69 -53.24 18.81
C MET A 1 18.04 -51.78 18.56
N THR A 2 17.25 -51.07 17.77
CA THR A 2 17.46 -49.64 17.48
C THR A 2 16.14 -48.92 17.71
N LEU A 3 16.07 -48.18 18.82
CA LEU A 3 14.92 -47.37 19.21
C LEU A 3 14.90 -46.10 18.37
N VAL A 4 13.94 -46.00 17.44
CA VAL A 4 13.62 -44.73 16.76
C VAL A 4 12.73 -43.93 17.70
N GLN A 5 13.31 -42.93 18.38
CA GLN A 5 12.56 -41.97 19.17
C GLN A 5 11.86 -40.98 18.22
N SER A 6 10.54 -41.12 18.10
CA SER A 6 9.67 -40.13 17.47
C SER A 6 9.53 -38.92 18.41
N ALA A 7 10.20 -37.82 18.06
CA ALA A 7 10.04 -36.54 18.73
C ALA A 7 8.77 -35.85 18.19
N SER A 8 7.70 -35.90 18.99
CA SER A 8 6.46 -35.15 18.78
C SER A 8 6.74 -33.65 18.84
N GLN A 9 7.01 -33.04 17.70
CA GLN A 9 7.22 -31.60 17.59
C GLN A 9 5.89 -30.87 17.77
N LYS A 10 5.61 -30.42 19.00
CA LYS A 10 4.48 -29.54 19.32
C LYS A 10 4.59 -28.29 18.46
N ARG A 11 3.72 -28.19 17.46
CA ARG A 11 3.52 -27.01 16.61
C ARG A 11 2.96 -25.89 17.51
N ARG A 12 3.85 -25.12 18.11
CA ARG A 12 3.50 -23.95 18.91
C ARG A 12 3.01 -22.89 17.92
N VAL A 13 1.71 -22.91 17.66
CA VAL A 13 1.00 -21.81 16.99
C VAL A 13 1.27 -20.58 17.84
N VAL A 14 2.16 -19.72 17.36
CA VAL A 14 2.39 -18.40 17.92
C VAL A 14 1.12 -17.61 17.60
N GLN A 15 0.11 -17.73 18.44
CA GLN A 15 -0.97 -16.76 18.51
C GLN A 15 -0.37 -15.47 19.07
N ARG A 16 0.26 -14.67 18.19
CA ARG A 16 0.44 -13.25 18.47
C ARG A 16 -0.96 -12.65 18.41
N GLY A 17 -1.59 -12.53 19.58
CA GLY A 17 -2.70 -11.61 19.75
C GLY A 17 -2.18 -10.20 19.54
N VAL A 18 -2.08 -9.78 18.28
CA VAL A 18 -1.96 -8.37 17.95
C VAL A 18 -3.35 -7.82 18.22
N ALA A 19 -3.51 -7.09 19.33
CA ALA A 19 -4.63 -6.19 19.47
C ALA A 19 -4.50 -5.21 18.30
N ARG A 20 -5.20 -5.49 17.20
CA ARG A 20 -5.20 -4.62 16.04
C ARG A 20 -5.88 -3.33 16.49
N SER A 21 -5.10 -2.28 16.65
CA SER A 21 -5.63 -0.93 16.85
C SER A 21 -6.43 -0.60 15.60
N HIS A 22 -7.76 -0.55 15.75
CA HIS A 22 -8.62 -0.11 14.67
C HIS A 22 -8.30 1.34 14.31
N PHE A 23 -8.39 1.66 13.03
CA PHE A 23 -8.26 3.03 12.56
C PHE A 23 -9.31 3.92 13.23
N HIS A 24 -8.85 4.92 13.98
CA HIS A 24 -9.71 5.82 14.76
C HIS A 24 -9.95 7.18 14.09
N GLY A 25 -9.31 7.44 12.96
CA GLY A 25 -9.36 8.71 12.25
C GLY A 25 -7.98 9.27 11.96
N PHE A 26 -7.95 10.42 11.30
CA PHE A 26 -6.73 11.19 11.07
C PHE A 26 -6.55 12.23 12.18
N PRO A 27 -5.29 12.62 12.48
CA PRO A 27 -5.02 13.73 13.38
C PRO A 27 -5.52 15.07 12.81
N ASP A 28 -5.61 16.09 13.68
CA ASP A 28 -6.11 17.43 13.32
C ASP A 28 -5.22 18.14 12.28
N THR A 29 -3.94 17.84 12.25
CA THR A 29 -3.00 18.30 11.21
C THR A 29 -2.04 17.17 10.91
N THR A 30 -2.19 16.59 9.73
CA THR A 30 -1.35 15.47 9.29
C THR A 30 0.04 15.96 8.88
N LEU A 31 1.02 15.06 8.94
CA LEU A 31 2.35 15.31 8.38
C LEU A 31 2.30 15.64 6.88
N PHE A 32 1.31 15.08 6.17
CA PHE A 32 1.06 15.40 4.77
C PHE A 32 0.67 16.86 4.57
N GLU A 33 -0.23 17.39 5.42
CA GLU A 33 -0.71 18.77 5.35
C GLU A 33 0.33 19.79 5.85
N SER A 34 1.16 19.40 6.82
CA SER A 34 2.23 20.27 7.34
C SER A 34 3.36 20.51 6.34
N GLY A 35 3.44 19.71 5.27
CA GLY A 35 4.48 19.80 4.25
C GLY A 35 5.85 19.29 4.73
N ALA A 36 5.93 18.62 5.88
CA ALA A 36 7.16 18.10 6.46
C ALA A 36 7.53 16.68 5.97
N LEU A 37 6.91 16.23 4.88
CA LEU A 37 7.27 14.95 4.25
C LEU A 37 8.69 15.00 3.65
N PRO A 38 9.47 13.92 3.76
CA PRO A 38 10.80 13.82 3.14
C PRO A 38 10.68 13.57 1.62
N ILE A 39 10.18 14.57 0.89
CA ILE A 39 9.84 14.47 -0.55
C ILE A 39 11.06 14.09 -1.40
N ALA A 40 12.24 14.61 -1.09
CA ALA A 40 13.46 14.32 -1.85
C ALA A 40 13.84 12.83 -1.79
N ASP A 41 13.85 12.26 -0.59
CA ASP A 41 14.15 10.85 -0.36
C ASP A 41 13.08 9.94 -0.97
N ILE A 42 11.80 10.32 -0.85
CA ILE A 42 10.68 9.61 -1.49
C ILE A 42 10.84 9.63 -3.02
N ALA A 43 11.24 10.77 -3.61
CA ALA A 43 11.45 10.89 -5.05
C ALA A 43 12.62 10.01 -5.52
N GLU A 44 13.71 9.95 -4.76
CA GLU A 44 14.82 9.04 -5.07
C GLU A 44 14.39 7.58 -5.02
N LEU A 45 13.65 7.18 -3.97
CA LEU A 45 13.10 5.84 -3.83
C LEU A 45 12.16 5.50 -5.00
N ALA A 46 11.30 6.43 -5.37
CA ALA A 46 10.36 6.29 -6.49
C ALA A 46 11.11 6.10 -7.82
N MET A 47 12.15 6.88 -8.09
CA MET A 47 12.96 6.72 -9.29
C MET A 47 13.59 5.33 -9.37
N ARG A 48 14.11 4.81 -8.24
CA ARG A 48 14.68 3.45 -8.16
C ARG A 48 13.60 2.37 -8.37
N GLU A 49 12.42 2.52 -7.77
CA GLU A 49 11.30 1.59 -7.95
C GLU A 49 10.80 1.57 -9.40
N GLY A 50 10.76 2.74 -10.05
CA GLY A 50 10.34 2.87 -11.45
C GLY A 50 11.20 2.07 -12.43
N GLN A 51 12.48 1.82 -12.10
CA GLN A 51 13.37 0.98 -12.91
C GLN A 51 13.12 -0.53 -12.72
N CYS A 52 12.43 -0.94 -11.65
CA CYS A 52 12.23 -2.33 -11.26
C CYS A 52 10.76 -2.62 -10.91
N THR A 53 9.82 -2.28 -11.80
CA THR A 53 8.39 -2.48 -11.52
C THR A 53 8.01 -3.96 -11.48
N ASN A 54 7.39 -4.40 -10.37
CA ASN A 54 6.92 -5.78 -10.22
C ASN A 54 5.85 -6.10 -11.29
N PRO A 55 5.92 -7.26 -11.97
CA PRO A 55 4.95 -7.70 -12.96
C PRO A 55 3.48 -7.64 -12.49
N LEU A 56 3.24 -7.83 -11.19
CA LEU A 56 1.90 -7.77 -10.61
C LEU A 56 1.23 -6.40 -10.81
N TYR A 57 2.02 -5.32 -10.83
CA TYR A 57 1.54 -3.97 -11.10
C TYR A 57 1.39 -3.66 -12.61
N ARG A 58 1.67 -4.62 -13.51
CA ARG A 58 1.62 -4.48 -14.99
C ARG A 58 0.39 -5.13 -15.62
N VAL A 59 -0.54 -5.66 -14.81
CA VAL A 59 -1.71 -6.41 -15.31
C VAL A 59 -2.76 -5.47 -15.97
N HIS A 60 -2.76 -4.18 -15.65
CA HIS A 60 -3.68 -3.21 -16.26
C HIS A 60 -2.97 -2.22 -17.22
N ARG A 61 -3.68 -1.81 -18.28
CA ARG A 61 -3.15 -1.15 -19.50
C ARG A 61 -2.98 0.37 -19.41
N TRP A 62 -3.41 1.02 -18.32
CA TRP A 62 -3.54 2.48 -18.23
C TRP A 62 -2.23 3.22 -17.87
N PHE A 63 -2.03 4.42 -18.43
CA PHE A 63 -0.79 5.23 -18.35
C PHE A 63 -0.55 5.95 -17.00
N ALA A 64 -1.56 6.05 -16.13
CA ALA A 64 -1.46 6.72 -14.84
C ALA A 64 -0.97 5.76 -13.74
N ARG A 65 0.24 5.20 -13.90
CA ARG A 65 0.83 4.28 -12.91
C ARG A 65 1.54 5.09 -11.83
N ARG A 66 0.94 5.14 -10.64
CA ARG A 66 1.64 5.57 -9.41
C ARG A 66 2.56 4.45 -8.93
N LEU A 67 3.73 4.84 -8.44
CA LEU A 67 4.68 3.94 -7.79
C LEU A 67 4.19 3.59 -6.39
N GLY A 68 4.47 2.37 -5.94
CA GLY A 68 4.01 1.88 -4.64
C GLY A 68 4.56 2.74 -3.51
N SER A 69 5.84 3.13 -3.59
CA SER A 69 6.48 4.06 -2.65
C SER A 69 5.72 5.39 -2.54
N GLN A 70 5.34 6.01 -3.65
CA GLN A 70 4.59 7.27 -3.62
C GLN A 70 3.24 7.13 -2.93
N PHE A 71 2.48 6.08 -3.26
CA PHE A 71 1.18 5.86 -2.64
C PHE A 71 1.30 5.53 -1.15
N ARG A 72 2.26 4.68 -0.78
CA ARG A 72 2.55 4.34 0.62
C ARG A 72 3.01 5.56 1.41
N SER A 73 3.77 6.47 0.82
CA SER A 73 4.17 7.73 1.47
C SER A 73 2.98 8.62 1.78
N ILE A 74 1.97 8.65 0.90
CA ILE A 74 0.72 9.39 1.16
C ILE A 74 -0.01 8.77 2.35
N LEU A 75 -0.21 7.45 2.34
CA LEU A 75 -0.86 6.75 3.45
C LEU A 75 -0.13 6.96 4.79
N THR A 76 1.21 6.90 4.76
CA THR A 76 2.05 7.12 5.95
C THR A 76 1.94 8.56 6.43
N GLY A 77 2.03 9.54 5.53
CA GLY A 77 1.92 10.96 5.87
C GLY A 77 0.55 11.37 6.40
N LEU A 78 -0.52 10.71 5.95
CA LEU A 78 -1.87 10.92 6.51
C LEU A 78 -2.02 10.31 7.91
N SER A 79 -1.25 9.29 8.23
CA SER A 79 -1.36 8.55 9.49
C SER A 79 -0.55 9.13 10.65
N LEU A 80 0.30 10.13 10.39
CA LEU A 80 1.20 10.73 11.37
C LEU A 80 0.80 12.18 11.66
N ASP A 81 1.02 12.60 12.91
CA ASP A 81 0.90 13.99 13.32
C ASP A 81 1.98 14.87 12.68
N ALA A 82 1.71 16.17 12.57
CA ALA A 82 2.63 17.14 11.95
C ALA A 82 4.03 17.21 12.60
N ASP A 83 4.15 16.90 13.89
CA ASP A 83 5.39 16.90 14.65
C ASP A 83 6.13 15.55 14.66
N GLU A 84 5.55 14.51 14.04
CA GLU A 84 6.10 13.15 13.99
C GLU A 84 6.93 12.87 12.73
N ALA A 85 7.49 13.89 12.10
CA ALA A 85 8.30 13.76 10.87
C ALA A 85 9.48 12.75 11.04
N ASN A 86 10.05 12.68 12.24
CA ASN A 86 11.12 11.73 12.57
C ASN A 86 10.68 10.25 12.54
N ARG A 87 9.39 9.98 12.73
CA ARG A 87 8.82 8.63 12.70
C ARG A 87 8.40 8.18 11.30
N PHE A 88 8.54 9.05 10.30
CA PHE A 88 8.08 8.78 8.94
C PHE A 88 8.66 7.48 8.39
N TRP A 89 9.98 7.30 8.43
CA TRP A 89 10.62 6.11 7.85
C TRP A 89 10.34 4.83 8.62
N ASP A 90 10.25 4.90 9.95
CA ASP A 90 9.91 3.75 10.79
C ASP A 90 8.49 3.26 10.48
N THR A 91 7.55 4.19 10.32
CA THR A 91 6.15 3.89 9.98
C THR A 91 6.03 3.46 8.52
N PHE A 92 6.75 4.15 7.62
CA PHE A 92 6.79 3.85 6.19
C PHE A 92 7.39 2.47 5.93
N LEU A 93 8.38 2.00 6.68
CA LEU A 93 8.98 0.67 6.48
C LEU A 93 8.21 -0.40 7.26
N GLY A 94 7.69 -0.05 8.44
CA GLY A 94 6.93 -0.92 9.33
C GLY A 94 5.42 -0.93 9.07
N GLU A 95 4.66 -0.88 10.15
CA GLU A 95 3.19 -0.92 10.15
C GLU A 95 2.62 0.50 10.09
N VAL A 96 1.79 0.76 9.08
CA VAL A 96 1.02 1.99 8.96
C VAL A 96 -0.31 1.77 9.71
N PRO A 97 -0.73 2.65 10.62
CA PRO A 97 -1.88 2.43 11.51
C PRO A 97 -3.23 2.67 10.81
N LEU A 98 -3.46 1.98 9.69
CA LEU A 98 -4.68 2.05 8.88
C LEU A 98 -5.51 0.76 8.99
N ASP A 99 -5.29 -0.06 10.03
CA ASP A 99 -6.02 -1.32 10.18
C ASP A 99 -7.54 -1.09 10.29
N GLY A 100 -8.29 -1.69 9.37
CA GLY A 100 -9.75 -1.49 9.31
C GLY A 100 -10.20 -0.18 8.66
N ALA A 101 -9.29 0.68 8.19
CA ALA A 101 -9.65 1.84 7.37
C ALA A 101 -10.23 1.40 6.02
N VAL A 102 -11.19 2.16 5.48
CA VAL A 102 -11.73 1.95 4.13
C VAL A 102 -11.12 2.99 3.20
N VAL A 103 -10.38 2.55 2.19
CA VAL A 103 -9.75 3.41 1.20
C VAL A 103 -10.56 3.42 -0.08
N LEU A 104 -10.97 4.62 -0.52
CA LEU A 104 -11.63 4.84 -1.81
C LEU A 104 -10.64 5.48 -2.78
N ASP A 105 -10.34 4.80 -3.88
CA ASP A 105 -9.60 5.38 -5.00
C ASP A 105 -10.49 5.35 -6.26
N PRO A 106 -11.06 6.49 -6.68
CA PRO A 106 -11.90 6.56 -7.87
C PRO A 106 -11.11 6.41 -9.17
N PHE A 107 -9.77 6.52 -9.14
CA PHE A 107 -8.90 6.44 -10.31
C PHE A 107 -7.81 5.38 -10.11
N VAL A 108 -8.21 4.17 -9.71
CA VAL A 108 -7.31 3.08 -9.33
C VAL A 108 -6.26 2.73 -10.40
N GLY A 109 -6.60 2.93 -11.68
CA GLY A 109 -5.72 2.71 -12.83
C GLY A 109 -5.01 1.36 -12.78
N GLY A 110 -3.70 1.37 -12.46
CA GLY A 110 -2.85 0.17 -12.40
C GLY A 110 -3.07 -0.77 -11.20
N GLY A 111 -3.97 -0.44 -10.26
CA GLY A 111 -4.21 -1.26 -9.07
C GLY A 111 -3.23 -1.05 -7.91
N THR A 112 -2.23 -0.16 -8.06
CA THR A 112 -1.22 0.11 -7.02
C THR A 112 -1.86 0.52 -5.69
N SER A 113 -2.84 1.42 -5.75
CA SER A 113 -3.53 1.94 -4.56
C SER A 113 -4.22 0.83 -3.76
N LEU A 114 -4.81 -0.16 -4.44
CA LEU A 114 -5.45 -1.31 -3.79
C LEU A 114 -4.41 -2.16 -3.05
N VAL A 115 -3.32 -2.51 -3.72
CA VAL A 115 -2.27 -3.38 -3.17
C VAL A 115 -1.60 -2.72 -1.98
N GLU A 116 -1.23 -1.44 -2.09
CA GLU A 116 -0.57 -0.72 -1.01
C GLU A 116 -1.51 -0.44 0.18
N ALA A 117 -2.79 -0.13 -0.08
CA ALA A 117 -3.78 0.00 1.00
C ALA A 117 -3.94 -1.32 1.79
N MET A 118 -4.04 -2.46 1.09
CA MET A 118 -4.11 -3.78 1.74
C MET A 118 -2.84 -4.11 2.54
N ARG A 119 -1.66 -3.73 2.05
CA ARG A 119 -0.39 -3.90 2.79
C ARG A 119 -0.34 -3.08 4.08
N CYS A 120 -1.01 -1.94 4.11
CA CYS A 120 -1.14 -1.07 5.29
C CYS A 120 -2.24 -1.51 6.27
N GLY A 121 -2.86 -2.68 6.06
CA GLY A 121 -3.92 -3.18 6.94
C GLY A 121 -5.32 -2.59 6.69
N ALA A 122 -5.44 -1.65 5.75
CA ALA A 122 -6.73 -1.10 5.37
C ALA A 122 -7.62 -2.20 4.73
N HIS A 123 -8.87 -2.27 5.16
CA HIS A 123 -9.88 -3.09 4.50
C HIS A 123 -10.25 -2.41 3.18
N GLY A 124 -9.59 -2.85 2.11
CA GLY A 124 -9.78 -2.30 0.78
C GLY A 124 -11.15 -2.60 0.20
N ARG A 125 -12.18 -1.83 0.58
CA ARG A 125 -13.34 -1.63 -0.29
C ARG A 125 -13.04 -0.47 -1.24
N VAL A 126 -12.09 -0.70 -2.15
CA VAL A 126 -11.77 0.27 -3.19
C VAL A 126 -12.90 0.22 -4.22
N THR A 127 -13.77 1.22 -4.21
CA THR A 127 -14.75 1.41 -5.29
C THR A 127 -14.06 2.19 -6.40
N ALA A 128 -13.40 1.44 -7.29
CA ALA A 128 -12.78 2.00 -8.48
C ALA A 128 -13.84 2.31 -9.53
N GLY A 129 -14.19 3.59 -9.68
CA GLY A 129 -14.95 4.08 -10.81
C GLY A 129 -14.00 4.49 -11.93
N ASP A 130 -13.36 3.51 -12.60
CA ASP A 130 -12.47 3.83 -13.72
C ASP A 130 -13.30 4.35 -14.91
N CYS A 131 -13.33 5.67 -15.07
CA CYS A 131 -13.80 6.32 -16.29
C CYS A 131 -12.74 6.15 -17.39
N SER A 132 -12.58 4.93 -17.89
CA SER A 132 -11.89 4.71 -19.15
C SER A 132 -12.75 5.31 -20.26
N PRO A 133 -12.26 6.26 -21.08
CA PRO A 133 -12.89 6.54 -22.36
C PRO A 133 -12.84 5.22 -23.13
N ALA A 134 -14.00 4.68 -23.47
CA ALA A 134 -14.07 3.53 -24.37
C ALA A 134 -13.23 3.88 -25.60
N VAL A 135 -12.14 3.14 -25.81
CA VAL A 135 -11.51 3.13 -27.14
C VAL A 135 -12.63 2.65 -28.07
N PRO A 136 -13.05 3.42 -29.08
CA PRO A 136 -13.95 2.89 -30.07
C PRO A 136 -13.22 1.70 -30.68
N THR A 137 -13.72 0.49 -30.47
CA THR A 137 -13.37 -0.63 -31.34
C THR A 137 -14.03 -0.31 -32.67
N ASP A 138 -13.31 0.43 -33.51
CA ASP A 138 -13.69 0.59 -34.90
C ASP A 138 -13.52 -0.80 -35.54
N PRO A 139 -14.61 -1.46 -35.98
CA PRO A 139 -14.53 -2.83 -36.51
C PRO A 139 -13.73 -2.95 -37.82
N ASP A 140 -13.28 -1.84 -38.40
CA ASP A 140 -12.72 -1.76 -39.76
C ASP A 140 -11.20 -1.50 -39.85
N VAL A 141 -10.42 -1.73 -38.79
CA VAL A 141 -8.94 -1.66 -38.87
C VAL A 141 -8.35 -3.08 -38.97
N PRO A 142 -7.87 -3.53 -40.16
CA PRO A 142 -7.20 -4.81 -40.29
C PRO A 142 -5.77 -4.77 -39.72
N ASP A 143 -5.34 -5.90 -39.15
CA ASP A 143 -4.02 -6.16 -38.55
C ASP A 143 -2.83 -5.94 -39.51
#